data_AF-A0A5A7RI57-F1
#
_entry.id   AF-A0A5A7RI57-F1
#
_cell.length_a   1.000
_cell.length_b   1.000
_cell.length_c   1.000
_cell.angle_alpha   90.00
_cell.angle_beta   90.00
_cell.angle_gamma   90.00
#
_symmetry.space_group_name_H-M   'P 1'
#
loop_
_entity.id
_entity.type
_entity.pdbx_description
1 polymer ?
#
loop_
_entity_poly.entity_id
_entity_poly.type
_entity_poly.pdbx_seq_one_letter_code
_entity_poly.pdbx_strand_id
1 'polypeptide(L)'
;MEFRPVFLILILLSLLSFSTPAFARDPSLLVKPPFKVSTPFSVALDNLQKQINYTFKSVGLLRRAMTHASFSEENNKALSILGASVIETSVSLQAFIKNVDISAKDLNRVIADVSKVESSCNADGTHLGLQNVVRVSRKTNVTSPAVVCGAFRAVFGAIAIDALSSDEAGLVYGKVHRGFGKAMEI
;
A
#
# COMPACT_ATOMS: atom_id res chain seq x y z
N MET A 1 -61.67 -28.09 -1.07
CA MET A 1 -62.47 -27.79 -2.28
C MET A 1 -61.73 -26.67 -2.99
N GLU A 2 -60.80 -27.02 -3.89
CA GLU A 2 -60.99 -27.04 -5.36
C GLU A 2 -60.92 -25.62 -5.96
N PHE A 3 -60.37 -25.31 -7.14
CA PHE A 3 -59.37 -25.85 -8.06
C PHE A 3 -59.15 -24.68 -9.05
N ARG A 4 -57.92 -24.46 -9.55
CA ARG A 4 -57.56 -23.43 -10.57
C ARG A 4 -58.31 -23.68 -11.90
N PRO A 5 -58.45 -22.74 -12.87
CA PRO A 5 -57.40 -22.56 -13.92
C PRO A 5 -57.43 -21.17 -14.70
N VAL A 6 -56.28 -20.64 -15.18
CA VAL A 6 -55.79 -20.60 -16.60
C VAL A 6 -56.39 -19.43 -17.43
N PHE A 7 -55.65 -18.36 -17.78
CA PHE A 7 -54.65 -18.18 -18.88
C PHE A 7 -55.30 -17.54 -20.14
N LEU A 8 -54.50 -16.79 -20.94
CA LEU A 8 -54.76 -16.29 -22.31
C LEU A 8 -55.72 -15.07 -22.36
N ILE A 9 -55.46 -13.88 -22.96
CA ILE A 9 -54.73 -13.41 -24.16
C ILE A 9 -54.85 -11.85 -24.08
N LEU A 10 -53.81 -11.01 -24.25
CA LEU A 10 -53.42 -10.38 -25.51
C LEU A 10 -52.12 -9.59 -25.31
N ILE A 11 -51.09 -10.02 -26.04
CA ILE A 11 -49.91 -9.26 -26.44
C ILE A 11 -50.37 -8.14 -27.39
N LEU A 12 -49.89 -6.89 -27.25
CA LEU A 12 -49.62 -6.02 -28.41
C LEU A 12 -48.77 -4.78 -28.07
N LEU A 13 -47.57 -4.75 -28.66
CA LEU A 13 -46.88 -3.59 -29.27
C LEU A 13 -46.50 -2.37 -28.42
N SER A 14 -45.22 -2.31 -28.03
CA SER A 14 -44.32 -1.21 -28.46
C SER A 14 -42.86 -1.50 -28.09
N LEU A 15 -42.24 -2.43 -28.84
CA LEU A 15 -40.79 -2.46 -28.98
C LEU A 15 -40.41 -1.31 -29.94
N LEU A 16 -40.12 -0.14 -29.40
CA LEU A 16 -39.37 0.88 -30.13
C LEU A 16 -37.91 0.44 -30.16
N SER A 17 -37.55 -0.32 -31.19
CA SER A 17 -36.19 -0.59 -31.58
C SER A 17 -35.54 0.74 -31.99
N PHE A 18 -34.88 1.42 -31.06
CA PHE A 18 -33.90 2.44 -31.41
C PHE A 18 -32.69 1.72 -32.02
N SER A 19 -32.73 1.54 -33.34
CA SER A 19 -31.55 1.25 -34.13
C SER A 19 -30.63 2.48 -34.05
N THR A 20 -29.69 2.45 -33.10
CA THR A 20 -28.53 3.34 -33.17
C THR A 20 -27.77 2.99 -34.46
N PRO A 21 -27.38 3.97 -35.28
CA PRO A 21 -26.48 3.67 -36.38
C PRO A 21 -25.20 3.14 -35.75
N ALA A 22 -24.88 1.88 -36.06
CA ALA A 22 -23.59 1.30 -35.75
C ALA A 22 -22.54 2.09 -36.54
N PHE A 23 -22.03 3.17 -35.94
CA PHE A 23 -20.79 3.77 -36.39
C PHE A 23 -19.73 2.69 -36.17
N ALA A 24 -19.32 2.03 -37.26
CA ALA A 24 -18.20 1.12 -37.26
C ALA A 24 -17.02 1.89 -36.66
N ARG A 25 -16.67 1.59 -35.40
CA ARG A 25 -15.41 2.04 -34.83
C ARG A 25 -14.33 1.37 -35.66
N ASP A 26 -13.66 2.15 -36.47
CA ASP A 26 -12.43 1.74 -37.12
C ASP A 26 -11.46 1.20 -36.04
N PRO A 27 -11.14 -0.11 -36.05
CA PRO A 27 -10.22 -0.71 -35.08
C PRO A 27 -8.82 -0.11 -35.14
N SER A 28 -8.49 0.63 -36.22
CA SER A 28 -7.21 1.32 -36.39
C SER A 28 -7.09 2.62 -35.57
N LEU A 29 -8.21 3.15 -35.04
CA LEU A 29 -8.24 4.27 -34.10
C LEU A 29 -8.11 3.83 -32.64
N LEU A 30 -7.81 2.55 -32.37
CA LEU A 30 -7.25 2.15 -31.09
C LEU A 30 -5.86 2.76 -30.97
N VAL A 31 -5.83 4.01 -30.49
CA VAL A 31 -4.64 4.64 -29.93
C VAL A 31 -4.04 3.62 -28.97
N LYS A 32 -2.93 2.99 -29.39
CA LYS A 32 -2.12 2.16 -28.50
C LYS A 32 -1.94 2.96 -27.21
N PRO A 33 -2.21 2.38 -26.03
CA PRO A 33 -2.07 3.10 -24.78
C PRO A 33 -0.71 3.79 -24.78
N PRO A 34 -0.64 5.07 -24.39
CA PRO A 34 0.57 5.86 -24.56
C PRO A 34 1.72 5.09 -23.93
N PHE A 35 2.80 4.94 -24.70
CA PHE A 35 4.04 4.31 -24.27
C PHE A 35 4.32 4.76 -22.84
N LYS A 36 4.29 3.85 -21.86
CA LYS A 36 4.43 4.18 -20.44
C LYS A 36 5.84 4.75 -20.28
N VAL A 37 5.96 6.08 -20.30
CA VAL A 37 7.26 6.76 -20.20
C VAL A 37 7.78 6.49 -18.79
N SER A 38 8.77 5.61 -18.69
CA SER A 38 9.43 5.28 -17.44
C SER A 38 10.30 6.45 -17.00
N THR A 39 9.84 7.20 -16.01
CA THR A 39 10.66 8.17 -15.29
C THR A 39 11.61 7.46 -14.31
N PRO A 40 12.75 8.07 -13.92
CA PRO A 40 13.61 7.51 -12.88
C PRO A 40 12.84 7.18 -11.59
N PHE A 41 11.87 8.02 -11.22
CA PHE A 41 11.05 7.81 -10.04
C PHE A 41 10.13 6.59 -10.20
N SER A 42 9.43 6.41 -11.33
CA SER A 42 8.60 5.22 -11.54
C SER A 42 9.41 3.92 -11.56
N VAL A 43 10.64 3.94 -12.10
CA VAL A 43 11.55 2.78 -12.03
C VAL A 43 11.95 2.48 -10.58
N ALA A 44 12.25 3.51 -9.79
CA ALA A 44 12.55 3.34 -8.37
C ALA A 44 11.35 2.75 -7.59
N LEU A 45 10.12 3.19 -7.88
CA LEU A 45 8.92 2.62 -7.28
C LEU A 45 8.71 1.15 -7.68
N ASP A 46 8.94 0.80 -8.95
CA ASP A 46 8.85 -0.59 -9.43
C ASP A 46 9.90 -1.48 -8.76
N ASN A 47 11.12 -0.98 -8.54
CA ASN A 47 12.15 -1.69 -7.80
C ASN A 47 11.80 -1.85 -6.32
N LEU A 48 11.25 -0.81 -5.69
CA LEU A 48 10.83 -0.86 -4.29
C LEU A 48 9.75 -1.93 -4.07
N GLN A 49 8.77 -2.03 -4.97
CA GLN A 49 7.74 -3.09 -4.92
C GLN A 49 8.34 -4.50 -4.94
N LYS A 50 9.37 -4.72 -5.74
CA LYS A 50 10.10 -6.00 -5.79
C LYS A 50 10.84 -6.27 -4.47
N GLN A 51 11.53 -5.26 -3.92
CA GLN A 51 12.28 -5.40 -2.66
C GLN A 51 11.39 -5.74 -1.47
N ILE A 52 10.23 -5.08 -1.36
CA ILE A 52 9.26 -5.36 -0.29
C ILE A 52 8.38 -6.58 -0.60
N ASN A 53 8.52 -7.17 -1.78
CA ASN A 53 7.73 -8.29 -2.28
C ASN A 53 6.21 -8.03 -2.18
N TYR A 54 5.77 -6.83 -2.58
CA TYR A 54 4.38 -6.41 -2.62
C TYR A 54 4.10 -5.60 -3.90
N THR A 55 3.12 -6.04 -4.68
CA THR A 55 2.68 -5.34 -5.89
C THR A 55 1.43 -4.54 -5.58
N PHE A 56 1.54 -3.21 -5.64
CA PHE A 56 0.40 -2.32 -5.40
C PHE A 56 -0.62 -2.42 -6.52
N LYS A 57 -1.90 -2.55 -6.15
CA LYS A 57 -3.04 -2.38 -7.06
C LYS A 57 -3.12 -0.92 -7.52
N SER A 58 -2.87 0.01 -6.59
CA SER A 58 -2.77 1.44 -6.83
C SER A 58 -1.37 1.97 -6.51
N VAL A 59 -0.50 2.02 -7.54
CA VAL A 59 0.86 2.58 -7.42
C VAL A 59 0.85 4.06 -6.95
N GLY A 60 -0.28 4.76 -7.09
CA GLY A 60 -0.48 6.10 -6.54
C GLY A 60 -0.32 6.16 -5.01
N LEU A 61 -0.69 5.10 -4.28
CA LEU A 61 -0.49 5.03 -2.83
C LEU A 61 1.00 4.93 -2.47
N LEU A 62 1.76 4.09 -3.17
CA LEU A 62 3.20 4.00 -2.98
C LEU A 62 3.91 5.32 -3.36
N ARG A 63 3.45 5.97 -4.44
CA ARG A 63 3.93 7.29 -4.83
C ARG A 63 3.75 8.30 -3.70
N ARG A 64 2.55 8.33 -3.09
CA ARG A 64 2.25 9.21 -1.95
C ARG A 64 3.09 8.87 -0.73
N ALA A 65 3.29 7.58 -0.42
CA ALA A 65 4.17 7.13 0.65
C ALA A 65 5.63 7.63 0.50
N MET A 66 6.12 7.68 -0.75
CA MET A 66 7.46 8.20 -1.10
C MET A 66 7.50 9.72 -1.31
N THR A 67 6.54 10.47 -0.77
CA THR A 67 6.46 11.93 -0.89
C THR A 67 6.40 12.58 0.48
N HIS A 68 7.45 13.26 0.87
CA HIS A 68 7.50 13.98 2.15
C HIS A 68 6.64 15.25 2.12
N ALA A 69 6.14 15.68 3.28
CA ALA A 69 5.31 16.89 3.41
C ALA A 69 5.99 18.18 2.95
N SER A 70 7.33 18.21 2.94
CA SER A 70 8.07 19.35 2.40
C SER A 70 8.10 19.41 0.87
N PHE A 71 7.71 18.34 0.17
CA PHE A 71 7.68 18.27 -1.30
C PHE A 71 6.29 18.59 -1.88
N SER A 72 5.21 18.19 -1.21
CA SER A 72 3.83 18.37 -1.68
C SER A 72 2.82 18.29 -0.54
N GLU A 73 1.64 18.89 -0.74
CA GLU A 73 0.46 18.68 0.12
C GLU A 73 -0.08 17.24 0.04
N GLU A 74 0.07 16.60 -1.12
CA GLU A 74 -0.22 15.18 -1.29
C GLU A 74 0.96 14.32 -0.82
N ASN A 75 1.08 14.18 0.50
CA ASN A 75 2.24 13.56 1.12
C ASN A 75 1.92 12.35 2.01
N ASN A 76 2.99 11.81 2.57
CA ASN A 76 3.03 10.60 3.37
C ASN A 76 2.69 10.78 4.84
N LYS A 77 2.41 12.00 5.34
CA LYS A 77 2.23 12.23 6.78
C LYS A 77 1.10 11.38 7.36
N ALA A 78 -0.08 11.42 6.75
CA ALA A 78 -1.21 10.61 7.19
C ALA A 78 -0.93 9.09 7.07
N LEU A 79 -0.32 8.66 5.96
CA LEU A 79 0.06 7.26 5.76
C LEU A 79 1.08 6.78 6.79
N SER A 80 2.04 7.63 7.19
CA SER A 80 3.04 7.29 8.19
C SER A 80 2.45 7.10 9.59
N ILE A 81 1.39 7.85 9.93
CA ILE A 81 0.66 7.68 11.19
C ILE A 81 -0.06 6.33 11.17
N LEU A 82 -0.83 6.03 10.11
CA LEU A 82 -1.51 4.74 9.96
C LEU A 82 -0.50 3.58 10.00
N GLY A 83 0.60 3.70 9.26
CA GLY A 83 1.64 2.69 9.20
C GLY A 83 2.33 2.43 10.54
N ALA A 84 2.50 3.44 11.39
CA ALA A 84 3.00 3.26 12.74
C ALA A 84 2.07 2.33 13.54
N SER A 85 0.75 2.60 13.53
CA SER A 85 -0.23 1.76 14.21
C SER A 85 -0.28 0.32 13.66
N VAL A 86 -0.16 0.15 12.35
CA VAL A 86 -0.07 -1.19 11.71
C VAL A 86 1.16 -1.96 12.20
N ILE A 87 2.33 -1.31 12.24
CA ILE A 87 3.58 -1.94 12.70
C ILE A 87 3.47 -2.34 14.17
N GLU A 88 3.03 -1.42 15.04
CA GLU A 88 2.87 -1.68 16.48
C GLU A 88 1.88 -2.82 16.74
N THR A 89 0.75 -2.83 16.03
CA THR A 89 -0.26 -3.89 16.11
C THR A 89 0.31 -5.23 15.66
N SER A 90 1.00 -5.25 14.51
CA SER A 90 1.60 -6.46 13.96
C SER A 90 2.65 -7.04 14.91
N VAL A 91 3.52 -6.21 15.49
CA VAL A 91 4.54 -6.67 16.43
C VAL A 91 3.91 -7.19 17.72
N SER A 92 2.88 -6.51 18.22
CA SER A 92 2.14 -6.93 19.41
C SER A 92 1.47 -8.29 19.21
N LEU A 93 0.79 -8.47 18.07
CA LEU A 93 0.16 -9.72 17.69
C LEU A 93 1.19 -10.86 17.60
N GLN A 94 2.34 -10.61 16.97
CA GLN A 94 3.42 -11.60 16.86
C GLN A 94 4.03 -11.95 18.22
N ALA A 95 4.08 -11.01 19.17
CA ALA A 95 4.53 -11.27 20.53
C ALA A 95 3.56 -12.22 21.26
N PHE A 96 2.25 -11.97 21.17
CA PHE A 96 1.23 -12.86 21.73
C PHE A 96 1.21 -14.26 21.10
N ILE A 97 1.38 -14.35 19.78
CA ILE A 97 1.45 -15.64 19.08
C ILE A 97 2.64 -16.49 19.60
N LYS A 98 3.77 -15.84 19.92
CA LYS A 98 4.96 -16.52 20.45
C LYS A 98 4.83 -16.89 21.91
N ASN A 99 4.19 -16.04 22.71
CA ASN A 99 3.95 -16.26 24.13
C ASN A 99 2.63 -15.61 24.54
N VAL A 100 1.59 -16.43 24.70
CA VAL A 100 0.26 -15.96 25.09
C VAL A 100 0.25 -15.35 26.50
N ASP A 101 1.19 -15.75 27.36
CA ASP A 101 1.35 -15.30 28.74
C ASP A 101 2.33 -14.11 28.87
N ILE A 102 2.64 -13.40 27.77
CA ILE A 102 3.51 -12.22 27.80
C ILE A 102 2.98 -11.17 28.79
N SER A 103 3.87 -10.63 29.64
CA SER A 103 3.50 -9.57 30.57
C SER A 103 3.22 -8.26 29.83
N ALA A 104 2.30 -7.44 30.36
CA ALA A 104 2.03 -6.11 29.79
C ALA A 104 3.30 -5.23 29.73
N LYS A 105 4.21 -5.39 30.70
CA LYS A 105 5.50 -4.70 30.74
C LYS A 105 6.39 -5.09 29.55
N ASP A 106 6.52 -6.39 29.28
CA ASP A 106 7.36 -6.88 28.20
C ASP A 106 6.76 -6.54 26.82
N LEU A 107 5.43 -6.65 26.69
CA LEU A 107 4.72 -6.21 25.48
C LEU A 107 4.97 -4.73 25.19
N ASN A 108 4.80 -3.86 26.19
CA ASN A 108 5.05 -2.43 26.05
C ASN A 108 6.52 -2.12 25.71
N ARG A 109 7.48 -2.92 26.22
CA ARG A 109 8.89 -2.80 25.83
C ARG A 109 9.07 -3.06 24.34
N VAL A 110 8.52 -4.16 23.84
CA VAL A 110 8.63 -4.54 22.42
C VAL A 110 7.96 -3.48 21.52
N ILE A 111 6.79 -2.97 21.91
CA ILE A 111 6.11 -1.88 21.19
C ILE A 111 7.01 -0.63 21.17
N ALA A 112 7.49 -0.18 22.34
CA ALA A 112 8.34 1.00 22.44
C ALA A 112 9.62 0.86 21.60
N ASP A 113 10.19 -0.34 21.49
CA ASP A 113 11.38 -0.60 20.70
C ASP A 113 11.14 -0.45 19.19
N VAL A 114 10.01 -0.92 18.66
CA VAL A 114 9.66 -0.74 17.24
C VAL A 114 9.20 0.68 16.92
N SER A 115 8.65 1.41 17.90
CA SER A 115 8.24 2.81 17.73
C SER A 115 9.42 3.79 17.71
N LYS A 116 10.62 3.38 18.11
CA LYS A 116 11.83 4.22 18.07
C LYS A 116 12.27 4.49 16.63
N VAL A 117 12.49 5.77 16.34
CA VAL A 117 12.89 6.24 15.01
C VAL A 117 14.24 5.65 14.60
N GLU A 118 15.25 5.77 15.46
CA GLU A 118 16.64 5.43 15.11
C GLU A 118 16.88 3.92 14.95
N SER A 119 16.29 3.09 15.83
CA SER A 119 16.67 1.68 15.94
C SER A 119 15.85 0.72 15.08
N SER A 120 14.66 1.11 14.60
CA SER A 120 13.79 0.25 13.81
C SER A 120 13.51 0.82 12.43
N CYS A 121 12.56 1.74 12.31
CA CYS A 121 12.10 2.23 11.00
C CYS A 121 13.17 3.00 10.20
N ASN A 122 14.08 3.74 10.84
CA ASN A 122 15.18 4.39 10.12
C ASN A 122 16.19 3.35 9.58
N ALA A 123 16.57 2.38 10.40
CA ALA A 123 17.50 1.32 10.02
C ALA A 123 16.95 0.49 8.85
N ASP A 124 15.72 -0.01 8.98
CA ASP A 124 15.05 -0.78 7.91
C ASP A 124 14.83 0.05 6.64
N GLY A 125 14.41 1.31 6.80
CA GLY A 125 14.22 2.23 5.68
C GLY A 125 15.53 2.56 4.97
N THR A 126 16.63 2.70 5.71
CA THR A 126 17.96 2.93 5.14
C THR A 126 18.45 1.70 4.39
N HIS A 127 18.19 0.50 4.91
CA HIS A 127 18.53 -0.76 4.26
C HIS A 127 17.76 -0.97 2.95
N LEU A 128 16.48 -0.57 2.90
CA LEU A 128 15.69 -0.51 1.66
C LEU A 128 16.13 0.60 0.70
N GLY A 129 17.09 1.45 1.10
CA GLY A 129 17.57 2.56 0.28
C GLY A 129 16.52 3.66 0.08
N LEU A 130 15.57 3.84 1.01
CA LEU A 130 14.47 4.79 0.86
C LEU A 130 14.95 6.24 0.72
N GLN A 131 16.12 6.59 1.25
CA GLN A 131 16.76 7.90 1.05
C GLN A 131 17.02 8.23 -0.43
N ASN A 132 17.06 7.23 -1.30
CA ASN A 132 17.24 7.39 -2.75
C ASN A 132 15.90 7.46 -3.52
N VAL A 133 14.77 7.23 -2.85
CA VAL A 133 13.43 7.13 -3.46
C VAL A 133 12.53 8.28 -3.00
N VAL A 134 12.62 8.65 -1.72
CA VAL A 134 11.75 9.65 -1.11
C VAL A 134 12.00 11.03 -1.72
N ARG A 135 10.91 11.66 -2.17
CA ARG A 135 10.95 13.03 -2.68
C ARG A 135 10.81 14.02 -1.54
N VAL A 136 11.74 14.96 -1.48
CA VAL A 136 11.80 16.05 -0.49
C VAL A 136 12.08 17.38 -1.19
N SER A 137 11.76 18.52 -0.56
CA SER A 137 12.23 19.82 -1.10
C SER A 137 13.72 20.04 -0.83
N ARG A 138 14.32 20.99 -1.57
CA ARG A 138 15.76 21.30 -1.53
C ARG A 138 16.35 21.57 -0.14
N LYS A 139 15.54 22.05 0.81
CA LYS A 139 15.99 22.40 2.17
C LYS A 139 15.83 21.25 3.17
N THR A 140 15.20 20.15 2.79
CA THR A 140 14.95 19.01 3.66
C THR A 140 16.06 17.98 3.51
N ASN A 141 16.67 17.57 4.62
CA ASN A 141 17.65 16.50 4.60
C ASN A 141 16.95 15.14 4.42
N VAL A 142 17.13 14.51 3.26
CA VAL A 142 16.53 13.21 2.93
C VAL A 142 17.10 12.06 3.77
N THR A 143 18.33 12.18 4.28
CA THR A 143 18.97 11.15 5.12
C THR A 143 18.63 11.33 6.60
N SER A 144 17.82 12.32 6.96
CA SER A 144 17.36 12.49 8.33
C SER A 144 16.56 11.25 8.77
N PRO A 145 16.83 10.69 9.97
CA PRO A 145 16.11 9.53 10.48
C PRO A 145 14.59 9.68 10.47
N ALA A 146 14.09 10.87 10.77
CA ALA A 146 12.65 11.15 10.76
C ALA A 146 12.03 11.06 9.35
N VAL A 147 12.76 11.48 8.31
CA VAL A 147 12.29 11.42 6.92
C VAL A 147 12.25 9.97 6.44
N VAL A 148 13.33 9.23 6.66
CA VAL A 148 13.45 7.82 6.27
C VAL A 148 12.43 6.96 7.01
N CYS A 149 12.35 7.10 8.34
CA CYS A 149 11.37 6.39 9.17
C CYS A 149 9.93 6.74 8.77
N GLY A 150 9.63 8.02 8.50
CA GLY A 150 8.31 8.46 8.07
C GLY A 150 7.90 7.81 6.75
N ALA A 151 8.80 7.77 5.77
CA ALA A 151 8.58 7.08 4.51
C ALA A 151 8.41 5.56 4.68
N PHE A 152 9.24 4.93 5.50
CA PHE A 152 9.15 3.50 5.80
C PHE A 152 7.78 3.15 6.39
N ARG A 153 7.34 3.87 7.43
CA ARG A 153 6.01 3.69 8.01
C ARG A 153 4.92 3.90 6.97
N ALA A 154 5.05 4.95 6.15
CA ALA A 154 4.06 5.25 5.13
C ALA A 154 3.91 4.16 4.07
N VAL A 155 4.95 3.37 3.77
CA VAL A 155 4.81 2.19 2.89
C VAL A 155 3.79 1.21 3.46
N PHE A 156 3.89 0.87 4.74
CA PHE A 156 2.97 -0.09 5.35
C PHE A 156 1.58 0.49 5.58
N GLY A 157 1.48 1.80 5.84
CA GLY A 157 0.19 2.49 5.81
C GLY A 157 -0.46 2.45 4.41
N ALA A 158 0.33 2.62 3.34
CA ALA A 158 -0.14 2.52 1.97
C ALA A 158 -0.57 1.09 1.60
N ILE A 159 0.19 0.07 2.02
CA ILE A 159 -0.18 -1.34 1.84
C ILE A 159 -1.50 -1.65 2.54
N ALA A 160 -1.68 -1.17 3.78
CA ALA A 160 -2.92 -1.43 4.53
C ALA A 160 -4.16 -0.89 3.79
N ILE A 161 -4.05 0.29 3.16
CA ILE A 161 -5.13 0.85 2.34
C ILE A 161 -5.30 0.09 1.01
N ASP A 162 -4.22 -0.28 0.33
CA ASP A 162 -4.27 -0.98 -0.96
C ASP A 162 -4.80 -2.42 -0.83
N ALA A 163 -4.47 -3.08 0.28
CA ALA A 163 -4.96 -4.41 0.65
C ALA A 163 -6.34 -4.38 1.32
N LEU A 164 -6.75 -3.24 1.88
CA LEU A 164 -7.86 -3.12 2.83
C LEU A 164 -7.68 -4.06 4.05
N SER A 165 -6.42 -4.21 4.51
CA SER A 165 -6.06 -5.14 5.58
C SER A 165 -4.80 -4.69 6.33
N SER A 166 -4.93 -4.43 7.63
CA SER A 166 -3.78 -4.19 8.52
C SER A 166 -2.92 -5.44 8.69
N ASP A 167 -3.53 -6.61 8.66
CA ASP A 167 -2.84 -7.88 8.89
C ASP A 167 -1.93 -8.23 7.72
N GLU A 168 -2.40 -8.03 6.48
CA GLU A 168 -1.58 -8.23 5.30
C GLU A 168 -0.38 -7.27 5.29
N ALA A 169 -0.60 -6.00 5.63
CA ALA A 169 0.48 -5.03 5.77
C ALA A 169 1.49 -5.42 6.86
N GLY A 170 1.01 -5.93 8.00
CA GLY A 170 1.84 -6.46 9.08
C GLY A 170 2.67 -7.68 8.66
N LEU A 171 2.11 -8.58 7.84
CA LEU A 171 2.84 -9.72 7.28
C LEU A 171 3.95 -9.28 6.32
N VAL A 172 3.70 -8.28 5.46
CA VAL A 172 4.73 -7.71 4.59
C VAL A 172 5.83 -7.05 5.43
N TYR A 173 5.45 -6.26 6.44
CA TYR A 173 6.39 -5.66 7.39
C TYR A 173 7.27 -6.73 8.06
N GLY A 174 6.66 -7.79 8.59
CA GLY A 174 7.40 -8.87 9.24
C GLY A 174 8.41 -9.57 8.34
N LYS A 175 8.12 -9.70 7.03
CA LYS A 175 9.06 -10.25 6.04
C LYS A 175 10.23 -9.30 5.79
N VAL A 176 9.94 -8.02 5.58
CA VAL A 176 10.96 -6.97 5.35
C VAL A 176 11.89 -6.86 6.56
N HIS A 177 11.34 -6.68 7.76
CA HIS A 177 12.10 -6.49 8.99
C HIS A 177 12.99 -7.71 9.34
N ARG A 178 12.47 -8.94 9.20
CA ARG A 178 13.25 -10.17 9.47
C ARG A 178 14.29 -10.47 8.39
N GLY A 179 14.02 -10.09 7.14
CA GLY A 179 14.97 -10.25 6.04
C GLY A 179 16.30 -9.56 6.34
N PHE A 180 16.25 -8.41 7.00
CA PHE A 180 17.44 -7.65 7.39
C PHE A 180 18.08 -8.14 8.68
N GLY A 181 17.27 -8.54 9.67
CA GLY A 181 17.79 -9.15 10.90
C GLY A 181 18.69 -10.38 10.65
N LYS A 182 18.36 -11.20 9.63
CA LYS A 182 19.20 -12.34 9.22
C LYS A 182 20.45 -11.96 8.41
N ALA A 183 20.41 -10.85 7.66
CA ALA A 183 21.53 -10.40 6.85
C ALA A 183 22.66 -9.76 7.68
N MET A 184 22.38 -9.39 8.94
CA MET A 184 23.35 -8.81 9.87
C MET A 184 23.98 -9.85 10.83
N GLU A 185 23.61 -11.12 10.73
CA GLU A 185 24.21 -12.24 11.49
C GLU A 185 25.28 -13.00 10.67
N ILE A 186 25.77 -12.44 9.56
CA ILE A 186 26.83 -13.02 8.70
C ILE A 186 28.08 -12.15 8.74
#